data_AF-A0A5C6EQW4-F1
#
_entry.id   AF-A0A5C6EQW4-F1
#
_cell.length_a   1.000
_cell.length_b   1.000
_cell.length_c   1.000
_cell.angle_alpha   90.00
_cell.angle_beta   90.00
_cell.angle_gamma   90.00
#
_symmetry.space_group_name_H-M   'P 1'
#
loop_
_entity.id
_entity.type
_entity.pdbx_description
1 polymer ?
#
loop_
_entity_poly.entity_id
_entity_poly.type
_entity_poly.pdbx_seq_one_letter_code
_entity_poly.pdbx_strand_id
1 'polypeptide(L)'
;MRTPDEIAAELADTIRHIYARPSMYARPDNIESTLWNFHWAWAIVYETEQLFRDTHIAKLREFDAASGLVSRFKGDNPDASDDDAQTFAFQHWREISAAMNVPLDS
;
A
#
# COMPACT_ATOMS: atom_id res chain seq x y z
N MET A 1 -17.21 15.76 -15.68
CA MET A 1 -16.60 15.65 -14.34
C MET A 1 -16.82 14.22 -13.90
N ARG A 2 -15.79 13.55 -13.37
CA ARG A 2 -15.96 12.16 -12.91
C ARG A 2 -16.78 12.11 -11.63
N THR A 3 -17.57 11.06 -11.44
CA THR A 3 -18.26 10.78 -10.17
C THR A 3 -17.28 10.20 -9.15
N PRO A 4 -17.61 10.22 -7.84
CA PRO A 4 -16.81 9.52 -6.83
C PRO A 4 -16.58 8.03 -7.16
N ASP A 5 -17.59 7.33 -7.67
CA ASP A 5 -17.47 5.92 -8.05
C ASP A 5 -16.52 5.69 -9.24
N GLU A 6 -16.55 6.59 -10.24
CA GLU A 6 -15.61 6.54 -11.37
C GLU A 6 -14.17 6.81 -10.91
N ILE A 7 -13.97 7.74 -9.97
CA ILE A 7 -12.66 8.01 -9.38
C ILE A 7 -12.19 6.80 -8.55
N ALA A 8 -13.06 6.21 -7.73
CA ALA A 8 -12.75 5.03 -6.94
C ALA A 8 -12.35 3.85 -7.84
N ALA A 9 -13.10 3.59 -8.92
CA ALA A 9 -12.78 2.52 -9.86
C ALA A 9 -11.37 2.68 -10.47
N GLU A 10 -10.99 3.90 -10.87
CA GLU A 10 -9.65 4.19 -11.38
C GLU A 10 -8.55 4.06 -10.30
N LEU A 11 -8.85 4.44 -9.07
CA LEU A 11 -7.92 4.28 -7.94
C LEU A 11 -7.70 2.80 -7.62
N ALA A 12 -8.76 1.99 -7.54
CA ALA A 12 -8.64 0.54 -7.36
C ALA A 12 -7.82 -0.11 -8.48
N ASP A 13 -8.11 0.25 -9.74
CA ASP A 13 -7.35 -0.24 -10.89
C ASP A 13 -5.87 0.13 -10.82
N THR A 14 -5.58 1.36 -10.40
CA THR A 14 -4.20 1.83 -10.21
C THR A 14 -3.49 1.07 -9.09
N ILE A 15 -4.15 0.88 -7.93
CA ILE A 15 -3.61 0.09 -6.82
C ILE A 15 -3.33 -1.35 -7.25
N ARG A 16 -4.24 -1.97 -8.01
CA ARG A 16 -4.05 -3.31 -8.57
C ARG A 16 -2.82 -3.37 -9.49
N HIS A 17 -2.66 -2.37 -10.35
CA HIS A 17 -1.50 -2.29 -11.24
C HIS A 17 -0.18 -2.05 -10.50
N ILE A 18 -0.19 -1.32 -9.39
CA ILE A 18 1.00 -1.17 -8.53
C ILE A 18 1.44 -2.53 -8.00
N TYR A 19 0.52 -3.39 -7.53
CA TYR A 19 0.88 -4.74 -7.10
C TYR A 19 1.36 -5.64 -8.25
N ALA A 20 0.75 -5.52 -9.43
CA ALA A 20 1.08 -6.37 -10.56
C ALA A 20 2.36 -5.96 -11.29
N ARG A 21 2.67 -4.66 -11.34
CA ARG A 21 3.76 -4.06 -12.12
C ARG A 21 4.41 -2.89 -11.37
N PRO A 22 4.95 -3.12 -10.16
CA PRO A 22 5.42 -2.04 -9.28
C PRO A 22 6.46 -1.14 -9.93
N SER A 23 7.36 -1.69 -10.76
CA SER A 23 8.41 -0.96 -11.46
C SER A 23 7.90 0.08 -12.47
N MET A 24 6.66 -0.03 -12.93
CA MET A 24 6.04 1.00 -13.79
C MET A 24 5.58 2.23 -12.99
N TYR A 25 5.34 2.07 -11.69
CA TYR A 25 4.72 3.10 -10.85
C TYR A 25 5.69 3.73 -9.86
N ALA A 26 6.69 2.98 -9.40
CA ALA A 26 7.72 3.52 -8.52
C ALA A 26 9.02 2.72 -8.58
N ARG A 27 10.08 3.34 -8.09
CA ARG A 27 11.31 2.65 -7.73
C ARG A 27 11.10 1.80 -6.46
N PRO A 28 11.87 0.72 -6.26
CA PRO A 28 11.81 -0.14 -5.08
C PRO A 28 11.73 0.61 -3.75
N ASP A 29 12.54 1.66 -3.59
CA ASP A 29 12.67 2.46 -2.39
C ASP A 29 11.49 3.41 -2.12
N ASN A 30 10.59 3.59 -3.09
CA ASN A 30 9.47 4.52 -3.02
C ASN A 30 8.10 3.85 -3.16
N ILE A 31 8.06 2.53 -3.30
CA ILE A 31 6.81 1.82 -3.61
C ILE A 31 5.77 1.92 -2.49
N GLU A 32 6.19 1.90 -1.23
CA GLU A 32 5.29 2.07 -0.08
C GLU A 32 4.68 3.47 -0.03
N SER A 33 5.45 4.50 -0.36
CA SER A 33 4.95 5.88 -0.49
C SER A 33 3.89 6.00 -1.58
N THR A 34 4.10 5.30 -2.70
CA THR A 34 3.11 5.23 -3.78
C THR A 34 1.83 4.54 -3.33
N LEU A 35 1.93 3.38 -2.68
CA LEU A 35 0.77 2.68 -2.10
C LEU A 35 0.04 3.54 -1.07
N TRP A 36 0.77 4.23 -0.20
CA TRP A 36 0.20 5.18 0.77
C TRP A 36 -0.62 6.27 0.08
N ASN A 37 -0.06 6.93 -0.93
CA ASN A 37 -0.74 8.04 -1.61
C ASN A 37 -2.04 7.60 -2.29
N PHE A 38 -2.04 6.44 -2.96
CA PHE A 38 -3.25 5.94 -3.63
C PHE A 38 -4.30 5.42 -2.65
N HIS A 39 -3.89 4.79 -1.54
CA HIS A 39 -4.84 4.42 -0.48
C HIS A 39 -5.37 5.65 0.28
N TRP A 40 -4.57 6.70 0.46
CA TRP A 40 -5.03 7.97 1.02
C TRP A 40 -6.08 8.63 0.12
N ALA A 41 -5.84 8.66 -1.20
CA ALA A 41 -6.81 9.15 -2.17
C ALA A 41 -8.10 8.33 -2.15
N TRP A 42 -8.00 7.00 -2.09
CA TRP A 42 -9.16 6.11 -1.92
C TRP A 42 -9.93 6.45 -0.64
N ALA A 43 -9.22 6.62 0.47
CA ALA A 43 -9.83 6.92 1.76
C ALA A 43 -10.58 8.27 1.74
N ILE A 44 -10.06 9.27 1.04
CA ILE A 44 -10.77 10.56 0.83
C ILE A 44 -12.09 10.36 0.08
N VAL A 45 -12.09 9.56 -0.99
CA VAL A 45 -13.30 9.34 -1.80
C VAL A 45 -14.44 8.69 -0.99
N TYR A 46 -14.08 7.84 -0.03
CA TYR A 46 -15.03 7.12 0.83
C TYR A 46 -15.17 7.68 2.25
N GLU A 47 -14.54 8.83 2.56
CA GLU A 47 -14.53 9.45 3.91
C GLU A 47 -14.05 8.48 5.03
N THR A 48 -13.00 7.70 4.73
CA THR A 48 -12.42 6.65 5.60
C THR A 48 -10.97 6.93 6.00
N GLU A 49 -10.53 8.19 5.96
CA GLU A 49 -9.14 8.59 6.19
C GLU A 49 -8.60 8.17 7.57
N GLN A 50 -9.43 8.26 8.61
CA GLN A 50 -9.04 7.85 9.96
C GLN A 50 -8.83 6.34 10.03
N LEU A 51 -9.75 5.55 9.45
CA LEU A 51 -9.62 4.09 9.37
C LEU A 51 -8.33 3.69 8.66
N PHE A 52 -8.02 4.34 7.53
CA PHE A 52 -6.79 4.06 6.79
C PHE A 52 -5.54 4.36 7.63
N ARG A 53 -5.48 5.54 8.27
CA ARG A 53 -4.35 5.92 9.13
C ARG A 53 -4.17 4.94 10.28
N ASP A 54 -5.25 4.60 10.97
CA ASP A 54 -5.19 3.69 12.12
C ASP A 54 -4.77 2.29 11.68
N THR A 55 -5.28 1.80 10.55
CA THR A 55 -4.90 0.50 9.98
C THR A 55 -3.41 0.47 9.60
N HIS A 56 -2.92 1.50 8.92
CA HIS A 56 -1.51 1.58 8.54
C HIS A 56 -0.60 1.73 9.77
N ILE A 57 -0.95 2.57 10.74
CA ILE A 57 -0.20 2.72 11.99
C ILE A 57 -0.18 1.40 12.78
N ALA A 58 -1.32 0.71 12.87
CA ALA A 58 -1.38 -0.60 13.51
C ALA A 58 -0.46 -1.60 12.82
N LYS A 59 -0.44 -1.61 11.48
CA LYS A 59 0.43 -2.48 10.70
C LYS A 59 1.92 -2.16 10.92
N LEU A 60 2.30 -0.89 10.95
CA LEU A 60 3.68 -0.49 11.28
C LEU A 60 4.08 -0.89 12.71
N ARG A 61 3.18 -0.75 13.68
CA ARG A 61 3.41 -1.14 15.08
C ARG A 61 3.58 -2.66 15.25
N GLU A 62 2.86 -3.46 14.47
CA GLU A 62 3.00 -4.93 14.47
C GLU A 62 4.44 -5.38 14.20
N PHE A 63 5.17 -4.63 13.37
CA PHE A 63 6.55 -4.94 12.98
C PHE A 63 7.59 -4.04 13.64
N ASP A 64 7.21 -3.17 14.59
CA ASP A 64 8.10 -2.15 15.16
C ASP A 64 8.83 -1.34 14.07
N ALA A 65 8.06 -0.97 13.04
CA ALA A 65 8.54 -0.25 11.86
C ALA A 65 8.28 1.25 12.02
N ALA A 66 9.34 2.06 12.04
CA ALA A 66 9.20 3.52 12.23
C ALA A 66 8.64 4.25 11.00
N SER A 67 9.01 3.82 9.80
CA SER A 67 8.72 4.56 8.56
C SER A 67 8.29 3.71 7.36
N GLY A 68 8.44 2.39 7.41
CA GLY A 68 8.06 1.50 6.31
C GLY A 68 8.42 0.06 6.59
N LEU A 69 7.71 -0.86 5.93
CA LEU A 69 7.90 -2.30 6.10
C LEU A 69 9.15 -2.80 5.38
N VAL A 70 9.52 -2.20 4.23
CA VAL A 70 10.73 -2.58 3.48
C VAL A 70 11.98 -2.32 4.29
N SER A 71 12.10 -1.12 4.88
CA SER A 71 13.28 -0.74 5.67
C SER A 71 13.40 -1.58 6.93
N ARG A 72 12.27 -1.87 7.59
CA ARG A 72 12.23 -2.78 8.74
C ARG A 72 12.70 -4.18 8.36
N PHE A 73 12.12 -4.77 7.31
CA PHE A 73 12.45 -6.12 6.85
C PHE A 73 13.94 -6.25 6.52
N LYS A 74 14.53 -5.28 5.81
CA LYS A 74 15.97 -5.27 5.50
C LYS A 74 16.84 -5.07 6.74
N GLY A 75 16.37 -4.34 7.74
CA GLY A 75 17.06 -4.22 9.03
C GLY A 75 17.18 -5.57 9.74
N ASP A 76 16.12 -6.37 9.69
CA ASP A 76 16.11 -7.73 10.26
C ASP A 76 16.80 -8.77 9.35
N ASN A 77 16.89 -8.50 8.04
CA ASN A 77 17.46 -9.40 7.04
C ASN A 77 18.44 -8.65 6.12
N PRO A 78 19.68 -8.35 6.57
CA PRO A 78 20.61 -7.50 5.82
C PRO A 78 21.04 -8.05 4.45
N ASP A 79 21.03 -9.36 4.29
CA ASP A 79 21.42 -10.05 3.04
C ASP A 79 20.23 -10.33 2.10
N ALA A 80 19.00 -9.97 2.50
CA ALA A 80 17.82 -10.19 1.69
C ALA A 80 17.82 -9.30 0.45
N SER A 81 17.24 -9.81 -0.64
CA SER A 81 17.11 -9.05 -1.87
C SER A 81 16.06 -7.94 -1.75
N ASP A 82 16.11 -6.97 -2.68
CA ASP A 82 15.05 -5.95 -2.81
C ASP A 82 13.68 -6.58 -3.08
N ASP A 83 13.66 -7.69 -3.84
CA ASP A 83 12.45 -8.41 -4.21
C ASP A 83 11.82 -9.12 -3.00
N ASP A 84 12.63 -9.69 -2.10
CA ASP A 84 12.14 -10.29 -0.86
C ASP A 84 11.49 -9.23 0.04
N ALA A 85 12.15 -8.08 0.21
CA ALA A 85 11.65 -6.98 1.02
C ALA A 85 10.36 -6.36 0.44
N GLN A 86 10.28 -6.22 -0.88
CA GLN A 86 9.05 -5.78 -1.55
C GLN A 86 7.92 -6.80 -1.40
N THR A 87 8.23 -8.09 -1.56
CA THR A 87 7.24 -9.16 -1.41
C THR A 87 6.63 -9.13 -0.02
N PHE A 88 7.46 -9.00 1.01
CA PHE A 88 7.03 -8.82 2.39
C PHE A 88 6.13 -7.59 2.57
N ALA A 89 6.57 -6.42 2.10
CA ALA A 89 5.78 -5.20 2.19
C ALA A 89 4.43 -5.33 1.47
N PHE A 90 4.39 -5.93 0.28
CA PHE A 90 3.15 -6.12 -0.48
C PHE A 90 2.17 -7.09 0.17
N GLN A 91 2.64 -8.11 0.88
CA GLN A 91 1.74 -9.00 1.63
C GLN A 91 0.94 -8.19 2.65
N HIS A 92 1.62 -7.35 3.44
CA HIS A 92 0.95 -6.53 4.46
C HIS A 92 0.16 -5.35 3.89
N TRP A 93 0.62 -4.76 2.78
CA TRP A 93 -0.18 -3.76 2.10
C TRP A 93 -1.49 -4.34 1.53
N ARG A 94 -1.52 -5.61 1.10
CA ARG A 94 -2.79 -6.26 0.71
C ARG A 94 -3.75 -6.42 1.89
N GLU A 95 -3.25 -6.64 3.09
CA GLU A 95 -4.08 -6.65 4.31
C GLU A 95 -4.69 -5.27 4.58
N ILE A 96 -3.92 -4.20 4.37
CA ILE A 96 -4.43 -2.81 4.44
C ILE A 96 -5.50 -2.59 3.37
N SER A 97 -5.26 -3.00 2.12
CA SER A 97 -6.27 -2.90 1.06
C SER A 97 -7.56 -3.63 1.40
N ALA A 98 -7.46 -4.85 1.97
CA ALA A 98 -8.62 -5.62 2.40
C ALA A 98 -9.41 -4.91 3.52
N ALA A 99 -8.72 -4.36 4.53
CA ALA A 99 -9.36 -3.58 5.60
C ALA A 99 -10.07 -2.32 5.08
N MET A 100 -9.54 -1.74 4.00
CA MET A 100 -10.10 -0.56 3.32
C MET A 100 -11.16 -0.91 2.25
N ASN A 101 -11.48 -2.20 2.07
CA ASN A 101 -12.36 -2.71 1.02
C ASN A 101 -11.95 -2.27 -0.41
N VAL A 102 -10.64 -2.14 -0.68
CA VAL A 102 -10.15 -1.90 -2.04
C VAL A 102 -10.29 -3.19 -2.84
N PRO A 103 -11.02 -3.21 -3.97
CA PRO A 103 -11.19 -4.40 -4.80
C PRO A 103 -9.91 -4.67 -5.60
N LEU A 104 -9.11 -5.61 -5.11
CA LEU A 104 -7.86 -6.03 -5.77
C LEU A 104 -8.08 -7.16 -6.79
N ASP A 105 -9.13 -7.94 -6.63
CA ASP A 105 -9.51 -9.02 -7.55
C ASP A 105 -10.41 -8.48 -8.67
N SER A 106 -10.19 -8.99 -9.88
CA SER A 106 -10.98 -8.70 -11.09
C SER A 106 -12.09 -9.72 -11.30
#